data_AF-A0A6A0QV78-F1
#
_entry.id   AF-A0A6A0QV78-F1
#
_cell.length_a   1.000
_cell.length_b   1.000
_cell.length_c   1.000
_cell.angle_alpha   90.00
_cell.angle_beta   90.00
_cell.angle_gamma   90.00
#
_symmetry.space_group_name_H-M   'P 1'
#
loop_
_entity.id
_entity.type
_entity.pdbx_description
1 polymer ?
#
loop_
_entity_poly.entity_id
_entity_poly.type
_entity_poly.pdbx_seq_one_letter_code
_entity_poly.pdbx_strand_id
1 'polypeptide(L)' 'GRKFIEWLLNDESQTYFADETFEYPMVPGVAANPALPPIDSIATPDINLSDLAGVLDLATDLVADAGLL' A
#
# COMPACT_ATOMS: atom_id res chain seq x y z
N GLY A 1 6.17 14.16 13.95
CA GLY A 1 5.51 14.02 12.64
C GLY A 1 6.52 14.08 11.52
N ARG A 2 6.84 15.28 11.01
CA ARG A 2 7.62 15.49 9.78
C ARG A 2 8.91 14.66 9.66
N LYS A 3 9.81 14.73 10.64
CA LYS A 3 11.08 13.96 10.63
C LYS A 3 10.90 12.44 10.53
N PHE A 4 9.80 11.91 11.08
CA PHE A 4 9.49 10.50 11.00
C PHE A 4 8.98 10.11 9.61
N ILE A 5 8.15 10.96 8.99
CA ILE A 5 7.72 10.77 7.59
C ILE A 5 8.92 10.85 6.64
N GLU A 6 9.82 11.81 6.86
CA GLU A 6 11.08 11.92 6.10
C GLU A 6 11.94 10.67 6.25
N TRP A 7 12.00 10.08 7.46
CA TRP A 7 12.71 8.82 7.68
C TRP A 7 12.04 7.64 6.95
N LEU A 8 10.71 7.52 6.99
CA LEU A 8 9.97 6.47 6.26
C LEU A 8 10.21 6.53 4.75
N LEU A 9 10.42 7.73 4.21
CA LEU A 9 10.59 8.00 2.77
C LEU A 9 12.05 8.19 2.36
N ASN A 10 13.03 7.77 3.18
CA ASN A 10 14.42 7.72 2.73
C ASN A 10 14.74 6.37 2.09
N ASP A 11 15.84 6.31 1.33
CA ASP A 11 16.22 5.11 0.58
C ASP A 11 16.46 3.88 1.47
N GLU A 12 17.04 4.08 2.66
CA GLU A 12 17.34 3.01 3.61
C GLU A 12 16.07 2.34 4.15
N SER A 13 15.11 3.13 4.62
CA SER A 13 13.83 2.63 5.11
C SER A 13 13.00 1.99 3.99
N GLN A 14 12.98 2.59 2.81
CA GLN A 14 12.28 2.03 1.66
C GLN A 14 12.87 0.69 1.22
N THR A 15 14.20 0.55 1.25
CA THR A 15 14.88 -0.73 1.00
C THR A 15 14.49 -1.76 2.06
N TYR A 16 14.48 -1.38 3.33
CA TYR A 16 14.03 -2.25 4.42
C TYR A 16 12.60 -2.76 4.22
N PHE A 17 11.63 -1.89 3.89
CA PHE A 17 10.25 -2.32 3.64
C PHE A 17 10.11 -3.18 2.38
N ALA A 18 10.87 -2.90 1.33
CA ALA A 18 10.90 -3.77 0.15
C ALA A 18 11.39 -5.18 0.52
N ASP A 19 12.51 -5.28 1.24
CA ASP A 19 13.17 -6.55 1.48
C ASP A 19 12.51 -7.38 2.58
N GLU A 20 12.07 -6.75 3.67
CA GLU A 20 11.59 -7.45 4.87
C GLU A 20 10.06 -7.58 4.90
N THR A 21 9.32 -6.63 4.33
CA THR A 21 7.84 -6.65 4.32
C THR A 21 7.24 -6.89 2.94
N PHE A 22 8.06 -6.99 1.90
CA PHE A 22 7.62 -7.24 0.52
C PHE A 22 6.63 -6.18 0.02
N GLU A 23 6.85 -4.92 0.43
CA GLU A 23 6.08 -3.78 -0.05
C GLU A 23 6.71 -3.18 -1.32
N TYR A 24 5.90 -2.48 -2.12
CA TYR A 24 6.41 -1.72 -3.25
C TYR A 24 6.95 -0.37 -2.77
N PRO A 25 8.22 -0.02 -3.06
CA PRO A 25 8.77 1.28 -2.73
C PRO A 25 7.99 2.43 -3.36
N MET A 26 7.84 3.51 -2.59
CA MET A 26 7.22 4.76 -3.02
C MET A 26 8.24 5.78 -3.52
N VAL A 27 9.53 5.55 -3.24
CA VAL A 27 10.62 6.45 -3.64
C VAL A 27 11.26 5.97 -4.93
N PRO A 28 11.37 6.83 -5.96
CA PRO A 28 12.06 6.48 -7.20
C PRO A 28 13.52 6.07 -6.96
N GLY A 29 13.95 5.00 -7.63
CA GLY A 29 15.33 4.51 -7.56
C GLY A 29 15.56 3.37 -6.56
N VAL A 30 14.63 3.14 -5.63
CA VAL A 30 14.62 1.93 -4.79
C VAL A 30 13.88 0.82 -5.53
N ALA A 31 14.53 -0.34 -5.69
CA ALA A 31 13.94 -1.48 -6.39
C ALA A 31 12.96 -2.22 -5.46
N ALA A 32 11.85 -2.71 -6.04
CA ALA A 32 10.98 -3.65 -5.35
C ALA A 32 11.66 -5.02 -5.21
N ASN A 33 11.20 -5.82 -4.23
CA ASN A 33 11.69 -7.17 -4.04
C ASN A 33 11.44 -8.04 -5.29
N PRO A 34 12.42 -8.82 -5.77
CA PRO A 34 12.28 -9.64 -6.98
C PRO A 34 11.25 -10.77 -6.86
N ALA A 35 10.77 -11.10 -5.65
CA ALA A 35 9.69 -12.05 -5.44
C ALA A 35 8.30 -11.49 -5.81
N LEU A 36 8.18 -10.17 -5.94
CA LEU A 36 6.93 -9.50 -6.30
C LEU A 36 6.79 -9.42 -7.84
N PRO A 37 5.55 -9.48 -8.37
CA PRO A 37 5.33 -9.14 -9.76
C PRO A 37 5.68 -7.66 -10.02
N PRO A 38 6.03 -7.28 -11.26
CA PRO A 38 6.21 -5.87 -11.61
C PRO A 38 4.95 -5.06 -11.30
N ILE A 39 5.10 -3.89 -10.66
CA ILE A 39 3.96 -3.08 -10.22
C ILE A 39 3.07 -2.62 -11.38
N ASP A 40 3.66 -2.39 -12.55
CA ASP A 40 2.96 -2.03 -13.80
C ASP A 40 2.16 -3.18 -14.43
N SER A 41 2.38 -4.43 -13.97
CA SER A 41 1.58 -5.59 -14.36
C SER A 41 0.31 -5.77 -13.53
N ILE A 42 0.17 -5.04 -12.42
CA ILE A 42 -0.98 -5.13 -11.52
C ILE A 42 -2.10 -4.25 -12.06
N ALA A 43 -3.25 -4.85 -12.38
CA ALA A 43 -4.45 -4.12 -12.70
C ALA A 43 -4.97 -3.40 -11.44
N THR A 44 -4.84 -2.08 -11.41
CA THR A 44 -5.35 -1.24 -10.32
C THR A 44 -6.59 -0.46 -10.75
N PRO A 45 -7.55 -0.23 -9.84
CA PRO A 45 -8.69 0.64 -10.13
C PRO A 45 -8.22 2.10 -10.19
N ASP A 46 -8.76 2.86 -11.16
CA ASP A 46 -8.55 4.31 -11.26
C ASP A 46 -9.48 5.05 -10.29
N ILE A 47 -9.12 5.02 -9.00
CA ILE A 47 -9.86 5.68 -7.91
C ILE A 47 -8.91 6.47 -7.02
N ASN A 48 -9.40 7.56 -6.44
CA ASN A 48 -8.67 8.22 -5.35
C ASN A 48 -8.88 7.41 -4.05
N LEU A 49 -7.79 6.85 -3.53
CA LEU A 49 -7.84 6.06 -2.29
C LEU A 49 -8.36 6.86 -1.08
N SER A 50 -8.27 8.19 -1.10
CA SER A 50 -8.82 9.04 -0.03
C SER A 50 -10.35 8.97 0.06
N ASP A 51 -11.02 8.58 -1.02
CA ASP A 51 -12.48 8.47 -1.07
C ASP A 51 -12.98 7.17 -0.42
N LEU A 52 -12.09 6.18 -0.19
CA LEU A 52 -12.46 4.90 0.43
C LEU A 52 -12.94 5.05 1.88
N ALA A 53 -12.46 6.08 2.59
CA ALA A 53 -12.87 6.31 3.98
C ALA A 53 -14.40 6.53 4.11
N GLY A 54 -15.03 7.16 3.11
CA GLY A 54 -16.46 7.46 3.13
C GLY A 54 -17.37 6.25 2.91
N VAL A 55 -16.83 5.11 2.48
CA VAL A 55 -17.58 3.88 2.18
C VAL A 55 -17.23 2.72 3.10
N LEU A 56 -16.36 2.92 4.09
CA LEU A 56 -15.87 1.84 4.96
C LEU A 56 -16.98 1.17 5.77
N ASP A 57 -17.91 1.96 6.34
CA ASP A 57 -19.03 1.41 7.13
C ASP A 57 -19.94 0.55 6.25
N LEU A 58 -20.32 1.07 5.07
CA LEU A 58 -21.12 0.32 4.10
C LEU A 58 -20.41 -0.97 3.66
N ALA A 59 -19.11 -0.91 3.39
CA ALA A 59 -18.35 -2.09 3.02
C ALA A 59 -18.37 -3.14 4.14
N THR A 60 -18.23 -2.71 5.39
CA THR A 60 -18.24 -3.62 6.56
C THR A 60 -19.62 -4.23 6.78
N ASP A 61 -20.70 -3.46 6.65
CA ASP A 61 -22.08 -3.95 6.72
C ASP A 61 -22.34 -5.03 5.67
N LEU A 62 -21.92 -4.81 4.42
CA LEU A 62 -22.08 -5.79 3.34
C LEU A 62 -21.32 -7.10 3.61
N VAL A 63 -20.12 -7.03 4.20
CA VAL A 63 -19.34 -8.22 4.56
C VAL A 63 -20.01 -8.97 5.74
N ALA A 64 -20.56 -8.25 6.72
CA ALA A 64 -21.32 -8.83 7.82
C ALA A 64 -22.61 -9.52 7.34
N ASP A 65 -23.38 -8.86 6.48
CA ASP A 65 -24.61 -9.39 5.89
C ASP A 65 -24.35 -10.64 5.03
N ALA A 66 -23.18 -10.72 4.40
CA ALA A 66 -22.71 -11.91 3.68
C ALA A 66 -22.23 -13.04 4.61
N GLY A 67 -22.13 -12.81 5.92
CA GLY A 67 -21.68 -13.79 6.92
C GLY A 67 -20.17 -14.06 6.90
N LEU A 68 -19.37 -13.09 6.44
CA LEU A 68 -17.90 -13.21 6.34
C LEU A 68 -17.16 -12.52 7.51
N LEU A 69 -17.90 -12.02 8.51
CA LEU A 69 -17.39 -11.47 9.77
C LEU A 69 -17.86 -12.30 10.97
#